data_AF-A0AAE1DBK7-F1
#
_entry.id   AF-A0AAE1DBK7-F1
#
_cell.length_a   1.000
_cell.length_b   1.000
_cell.length_c   1.000
_cell.angle_alpha   90.00
_cell.angle_beta   90.00
_cell.angle_gamma   90.00
#
_symmetry.space_group_name_H-M   'P 1'
#
loop_
_entity.id
_entity.type
_entity.pdbx_description
1 polymer ?
#
loop_
_entity_poly.entity_id
_entity_poly.type
_entity_poly.pdbx_seq_one_letter_code
_entity_poly.pdbx_strand_id
1 'polypeptide(L)'
;MPPRNVEEVGGGCETDTLGLDQIDQLVNGTTTDTAPAAKRPPRQIVWRNVALFAVLHLGALYSIFLIPQAKYQTLLWSCFMYYLAAMGITAGAHRLWSHRSYKARLPLKIFLLFCNCISFQNSVFEWARDHRAHHKFSETDADPHNAKRGFFFAHIGWLLVKKHPEVKEKGKSVDLTDLKNDPAIAFQHRHYLKLVVPLCFILPTFIPVYLWDESAFIAFYIAAVLRYALVLNATWLVNSAAHMWGQRPYDHRINPAENMAVALCATGEGFHNYHHVFPHDYSTSEYGWRLNLTTMFIDTMSWFGLAYDCRKIPDSVVERRRQRTGNKADDSTCHSD
;
A
#
# COMPACT_ATOMS: atom_id res chain seq x y z
N MET A 1 7.40 -26.26 -1.38
CA MET A 1 8.45 -26.17 -0.33
C MET A 1 8.28 -24.82 0.35
N PRO A 2 8.03 -24.75 1.66
CA PRO A 2 7.99 -23.47 2.36
C PRO A 2 9.42 -22.86 2.41
N PRO A 3 9.55 -21.52 2.41
CA PRO A 3 10.86 -20.87 2.43
C PRO A 3 11.62 -21.17 3.73
N ARG A 4 12.91 -21.52 3.60
CA ARG A 4 13.80 -21.99 4.69
C ARG A 4 14.17 -20.94 5.76
N ASN A 5 13.60 -19.71 5.74
CA ASN A 5 13.95 -18.59 6.63
C ASN A 5 12.72 -17.86 7.19
N VAL A 6 11.65 -18.58 7.52
CA VAL A 6 10.52 -18.01 8.27
C VAL A 6 10.78 -18.29 9.73
N GLU A 7 11.10 -17.26 10.52
CA GLU A 7 11.03 -17.36 11.97
C GLU A 7 9.55 -17.32 12.37
N GLU A 8 9.00 -18.48 12.74
CA GLU A 8 7.80 -18.50 13.57
C GLU A 8 8.16 -17.85 14.91
N VAL A 9 7.35 -16.89 15.36
CA VAL A 9 7.53 -16.28 16.67
C VAL A 9 7.41 -17.39 17.72
N GLY A 10 8.55 -17.80 18.29
CA GLY A 10 8.67 -18.94 19.19
C GLY A 10 7.81 -18.78 20.44
N GLY A 11 7.06 -19.84 20.75
CA GLY A 11 6.22 -19.95 21.93
C GLY A 11 7.03 -20.02 23.22
N GLY A 12 7.36 -18.85 23.77
CA GLY A 12 7.56 -18.69 25.21
C GLY A 12 6.20 -18.45 25.85
N CYS A 13 5.80 -19.31 26.78
CA CYS A 13 4.65 -19.08 27.66
C CYS A 13 5.03 -18.00 28.69
N GLU A 14 5.20 -16.76 28.22
CA GLU A 14 4.94 -15.59 29.03
C GLU A 14 3.62 -15.04 28.53
N THR A 15 2.71 -14.75 29.45
CA THR A 15 1.47 -14.03 29.19
C THR A 15 1.81 -12.61 28.74
N ASP A 16 2.32 -12.47 27.52
CA ASP A 16 2.52 -11.19 26.90
C ASP A 16 1.16 -10.76 26.36
N THR A 17 0.45 -10.01 27.18
CA THR A 17 -0.77 -9.27 26.86
C THR A 17 -0.44 -8.15 25.87
N LEU A 18 0.20 -8.50 24.75
CA LEU A 18 0.59 -7.63 23.63
C LEU A 18 -0.63 -6.85 23.13
N GLY A 19 -0.83 -5.66 23.69
CA GLY A 19 -1.85 -4.69 23.31
C GLY A 19 -3.31 -5.09 23.54
N LEU A 20 -3.60 -6.30 24.03
CA LEU A 20 -4.98 -6.80 24.20
C LEU A 20 -5.74 -5.99 25.27
N ASP A 21 -5.11 -5.75 26.42
CA ASP A 21 -5.70 -4.95 27.49
C ASP A 21 -5.81 -3.46 27.12
N GLN A 22 -4.88 -2.95 26.29
CA GLN A 22 -4.94 -1.56 25.81
C GLN A 22 -6.09 -1.35 24.82
N ILE A 23 -6.39 -2.34 23.97
CA ILE A 23 -7.52 -2.29 23.04
C ILE A 23 -8.85 -2.38 23.81
N ASP A 24 -8.95 -3.28 24.79
CA ASP A 24 -10.18 -3.41 25.57
C ASP A 24 -10.39 -2.21 26.52
N GLN A 25 -9.32 -1.57 27.03
CA GLN A 25 -9.42 -0.29 27.75
C GLN A 25 -9.81 0.90 26.85
N LEU A 26 -9.34 0.95 25.60
CA LEU A 26 -9.75 1.96 24.61
C LEU A 26 -11.22 1.81 24.20
N VAL A 27 -11.71 0.56 24.12
CA VAL A 27 -13.08 0.24 23.74
C VAL A 27 -14.07 0.42 24.90
N ASN A 28 -13.69 0.04 26.13
CA ASN A 28 -14.58 0.11 27.29
C ASN A 28 -14.51 1.45 28.06
N GLY A 29 -13.49 2.29 27.81
CA GLY A 29 -13.33 3.59 28.46
C GLY A 29 -14.16 4.74 27.87
N THR A 30 -14.97 4.51 26.82
CA THR A 30 -15.71 5.56 26.10
C THR A 30 -17.19 5.70 26.48
N THR A 31 -17.64 5.08 27.57
CA THR A 31 -18.98 5.36 28.14
C THR A 31 -18.95 6.54 29.12
N THR A 32 -18.50 7.70 28.68
CA THR A 32 -18.78 8.98 29.35
C THR A 32 -19.08 10.06 28.30
N ASP A 33 -20.27 10.65 28.43
CA ASP A 33 -20.81 11.84 27.76
C ASP A 33 -20.09 12.34 26.49
N THR A 34 -20.63 11.95 25.32
CA THR A 34 -20.16 12.46 24.03
C THR A 34 -20.59 13.91 23.84
N ALA A 35 -19.68 14.83 24.17
CA ALA A 35 -19.72 16.19 23.63
C ALA A 35 -19.91 16.11 22.10
N PRO A 36 -20.73 17.00 21.49
CA PRO A 36 -20.95 16.98 20.05
C PRO A 36 -19.61 17.08 19.33
N ALA A 37 -19.36 16.13 18.42
CA ALA A 37 -18.11 16.07 17.65
C ALA A 37 -17.82 17.44 17.04
N ALA A 38 -16.66 18.02 17.37
CA ALA A 38 -16.27 19.34 16.89
C ALA A 38 -16.40 19.38 15.36
N LYS A 39 -17.05 20.44 14.84
CA LYS A 39 -17.28 20.58 13.41
C LYS A 39 -15.94 20.65 12.69
N ARG A 40 -15.73 19.78 11.69
CA ARG A 40 -14.51 19.77 10.88
C ARG A 40 -14.25 21.14 10.24
N PRO A 41 -12.99 21.58 10.16
CA PRO A 41 -12.65 22.81 9.46
C PRO A 41 -12.99 22.69 7.96
N PRO A 42 -13.30 23.81 7.28
CA PRO A 42 -13.57 23.81 5.86
C PRO A 42 -12.36 23.31 5.07
N ARG A 43 -12.61 22.51 4.03
CA ARG A 43 -11.55 21.95 3.17
C ARG A 43 -10.92 23.07 2.33
N GLN A 44 -9.59 23.10 2.27
CA GLN A 44 -8.84 24.02 1.41
C GLN A 44 -8.33 23.26 0.19
N ILE A 45 -8.86 23.56 -1.00
CA ILE A 45 -8.49 22.91 -2.26
C ILE A 45 -7.10 23.37 -2.70
N VAL A 46 -6.29 22.42 -3.16
CA VAL A 46 -4.98 22.66 -3.76
C VAL A 46 -5.13 22.56 -5.28
N TRP A 47 -5.52 23.68 -5.92
CA TRP A 47 -5.85 23.73 -7.34
C TRP A 47 -4.74 23.26 -8.28
N ARG A 48 -3.47 23.43 -7.89
CA ARG A 48 -2.33 22.85 -8.62
C ARG A 48 -2.47 21.33 -8.76
N ASN A 49 -2.81 20.63 -7.67
CA ASN A 49 -2.95 19.18 -7.68
C ASN A 49 -4.17 18.76 -8.51
N VAL A 50 -5.28 19.50 -8.40
CA VAL A 50 -6.48 19.28 -9.23
C VAL A 50 -6.12 19.35 -10.72
N ALA A 51 -5.42 20.40 -11.14
CA ALA A 51 -5.02 20.57 -12.53
C ALA A 51 -4.09 19.44 -13.01
N LEU A 52 -3.05 19.11 -12.22
CA LEU A 52 -2.10 18.05 -12.58
C LEU A 52 -2.76 16.67 -12.69
N PHE A 53 -3.62 16.31 -11.74
CA PHE A 53 -4.34 15.04 -11.82
C PHE A 53 -5.38 15.03 -12.93
N ALA A 54 -6.06 16.15 -13.20
CA ALA A 54 -6.98 16.25 -14.34
C ALA A 54 -6.24 16.02 -15.67
N VAL A 55 -5.11 16.69 -15.88
CA VAL A 55 -4.28 16.50 -17.09
C VAL A 55 -3.78 15.06 -17.22
N LEU A 56 -3.29 14.46 -16.13
CA LEU A 56 -2.85 13.06 -16.11
C LEU A 56 -3.96 12.11 -16.54
N HIS A 57 -5.16 12.23 -15.94
CA HIS A 57 -6.25 11.30 -16.22
C HIS A 57 -6.88 11.53 -17.59
N LEU A 58 -6.95 12.78 -18.08
CA LEU A 58 -7.37 13.05 -19.46
C LEU A 58 -6.36 12.47 -20.47
N GLY A 59 -5.06 12.61 -20.20
CA GLY A 59 -4.02 11.97 -21.01
C GLY A 59 -4.09 10.45 -20.98
N ALA A 60 -4.36 9.85 -19.81
CA ALA A 60 -4.54 8.41 -19.68
C ALA A 60 -5.78 7.91 -20.44
N LEU A 61 -6.91 8.63 -20.36
CA LEU A 61 -8.11 8.31 -21.16
C LEU A 61 -7.83 8.40 -22.65
N TYR A 62 -7.13 9.44 -23.10
CA TYR A 62 -6.70 9.56 -24.49
C TYR A 62 -5.79 8.39 -24.91
N SER A 63 -4.89 7.95 -24.03
CA SER A 63 -3.97 6.85 -24.30
C SER A 63 -4.67 5.53 -24.64
N ILE A 64 -5.90 5.31 -24.14
CA ILE A 64 -6.68 4.10 -24.45
C ILE A 64 -6.93 3.99 -25.95
N PHE A 65 -7.17 5.12 -26.64
CA PHE A 65 -7.36 5.14 -28.09
C PHE A 65 -6.06 4.93 -28.89
N LEU A 66 -4.91 5.04 -28.24
CA LEU A 66 -3.60 4.78 -28.85
C LEU A 66 -3.16 3.32 -28.72
N ILE A 67 -3.78 2.52 -27.84
CA ILE A 67 -3.41 1.12 -27.61
C ILE A 67 -3.36 0.30 -28.91
N PRO A 68 -4.34 0.38 -29.84
CA PRO A 68 -4.30 -0.38 -31.08
C PRO A 68 -3.15 0.00 -32.02
N GLN A 69 -2.55 1.18 -31.85
CA GLN A 69 -1.44 1.68 -32.66
C GLN A 69 -0.08 1.27 -32.07
N ALA A 70 -0.05 0.79 -30.83
CA ALA A 70 1.17 0.44 -30.14
C ALA A 70 1.71 -0.90 -30.61
N LYS A 71 3.04 -0.99 -30.71
CA LYS A 71 3.72 -2.28 -30.87
C LYS A 71 3.46 -3.13 -29.62
N TYR A 72 3.26 -4.44 -29.79
CA TYR A 72 2.96 -5.33 -28.67
C TYR A 72 4.08 -5.33 -27.61
N GLN A 73 5.34 -5.11 -28.00
CA GLN A 73 6.48 -4.96 -27.10
C GLN A 73 6.29 -3.77 -26.15
N THR A 74 5.72 -2.67 -26.61
CA THR A 74 5.39 -1.48 -25.79
C THR A 74 4.32 -1.81 -24.75
N LEU A 75 3.33 -2.62 -25.11
CA LEU A 75 2.31 -3.08 -24.17
C LEU A 75 2.90 -4.00 -23.09
N LEU A 76 3.71 -4.99 -23.48
CA LEU A 76 4.41 -5.88 -22.54
C LEU A 76 5.36 -5.10 -21.63
N TRP A 77 6.11 -4.15 -22.19
CA TRP A 77 6.98 -3.25 -21.43
C TRP A 77 6.19 -2.41 -20.43
N SER A 78 5.02 -1.90 -20.82
CA SER A 78 4.15 -1.13 -19.92
C SER A 78 3.64 -1.97 -18.76
N CYS A 79 3.26 -3.22 -19.01
CA CYS A 79 2.90 -4.18 -17.95
C CYS A 79 4.07 -4.49 -17.02
N PHE A 80 5.28 -4.64 -17.57
CA PHE A 80 6.49 -4.84 -16.76
C PHE A 80 6.79 -3.62 -15.89
N MET A 81 6.71 -2.40 -16.45
CA MET A 81 6.90 -1.16 -15.69
C MET A 81 5.81 -0.93 -14.64
N TYR A 82 4.57 -1.35 -14.91
CA TYR A 82 3.49 -1.40 -13.91
C TYR A 82 3.89 -2.29 -12.74
N TYR A 83 4.36 -3.52 -13.02
CA TYR A 83 4.77 -4.46 -11.98
C TYR A 83 5.95 -3.92 -11.15
N LEU A 84 6.98 -3.35 -11.80
CA LEU A 84 8.09 -2.71 -11.07
C LEU A 84 7.61 -1.56 -10.17
N ALA A 85 6.72 -0.71 -10.66
CA ALA A 85 6.15 0.37 -9.86
C ALA A 85 5.35 -0.17 -8.66
N ALA A 86 4.54 -1.21 -8.88
CA ALA A 86 3.80 -1.89 -7.82
C ALA A 86 4.75 -2.44 -6.75
N MET A 87 5.80 -3.17 -7.13
CA MET A 87 6.79 -3.70 -6.19
C MET A 87 7.48 -2.63 -5.33
N GLY A 88 7.73 -1.45 -5.92
CA GLY A 88 8.27 -0.30 -5.20
C GLY A 88 7.36 0.24 -4.10
N ILE A 89 6.04 0.06 -4.26
CA ILE A 89 5.04 0.39 -3.24
C ILE A 89 4.87 -0.78 -2.28
N THR A 90 4.55 -1.97 -2.78
CA THR A 90 4.10 -3.11 -1.97
C THR A 90 5.24 -3.75 -1.17
N ALA A 91 6.25 -4.32 -1.82
CA ALA A 91 7.41 -4.87 -1.10
C ALA A 91 8.24 -3.76 -0.44
N GLY A 92 8.42 -2.63 -1.13
CA GLY A 92 9.19 -1.50 -0.66
C GLY A 92 8.47 -0.65 0.38
N ALA A 93 7.82 0.43 -0.07
CA ALA A 93 7.28 1.49 0.80
C ALA A 93 6.39 0.94 1.92
N HIS A 94 5.58 -0.06 1.62
CA HIS A 94 4.60 -0.66 2.51
C HIS A 94 5.21 -1.71 3.44
N ARG A 95 5.51 -2.91 2.95
CA ARG A 95 5.89 -4.05 3.78
C ARG A 95 7.26 -3.86 4.45
N LEU A 96 8.29 -3.46 3.68
CA LEU A 96 9.64 -3.25 4.20
C LEU A 96 9.74 -2.01 5.09
N TRP A 97 9.41 -0.84 4.56
CA TRP A 97 9.71 0.42 5.26
C TRP A 97 8.60 0.89 6.17
N SER A 98 7.32 0.70 5.85
CA SER A 98 6.25 1.13 6.77
C SER A 98 6.04 0.16 7.91
N HIS A 99 5.99 -1.14 7.61
CA HIS A 99 5.63 -2.19 8.56
C HIS A 99 6.79 -2.96 9.18
N ARG A 100 7.99 -2.86 8.59
CA ARG A 100 9.20 -3.57 9.04
C ARG A 100 8.94 -5.08 9.15
N SER A 101 8.13 -5.63 8.23
CA SER A 101 7.70 -7.03 8.27
C SER A 101 8.75 -8.01 7.76
N TYR A 102 9.79 -7.51 7.10
CA TYR A 102 11.01 -8.24 6.76
C TYR A 102 12.20 -7.29 6.70
N LYS A 103 13.42 -7.84 6.62
CA LYS A 103 14.65 -7.09 6.40
C LYS A 103 15.21 -7.36 5.00
N ALA A 104 15.84 -6.34 4.42
CA ALA A 104 16.42 -6.41 3.09
C ALA A 104 17.90 -5.99 3.11
N ARG A 105 18.73 -6.71 2.36
CA ARG A 105 20.12 -6.31 2.10
C ARG A 105 20.16 -5.10 1.16
N LEU A 106 21.29 -4.39 1.17
CA LEU A 106 21.45 -3.14 0.41
C LEU A 106 21.08 -3.25 -1.08
N PRO A 107 21.46 -4.31 -1.84
CA PRO A 107 21.07 -4.42 -3.24
C PRO A 107 19.55 -4.41 -3.45
N LEU A 108 18.80 -5.14 -2.61
CA LEU A 108 17.35 -5.17 -2.67
C LEU A 108 16.74 -3.83 -2.24
N LYS A 109 17.29 -3.17 -1.21
CA LYS A 109 16.85 -1.82 -0.83
C LYS A 109 17.00 -0.82 -1.98
N ILE A 110 18.15 -0.83 -2.66
CA ILE A 110 18.40 0.06 -3.81
C ILE A 110 17.42 -0.23 -4.95
N PHE A 111 17.21 -1.51 -5.28
CA PHE A 111 16.23 -1.93 -6.28
C PHE A 111 14.82 -1.44 -5.94
N LEU A 112 14.36 -1.63 -4.71
CA LEU A 112 13.03 -1.21 -4.27
C LEU A 112 12.88 0.32 -4.24
N LEU A 113 13.94 1.07 -3.93
CA LEU A 113 13.94 2.54 -4.02
C LEU A 113 13.85 3.01 -5.48
N PHE A 114 14.54 2.33 -6.40
CA PHE A 114 14.42 2.58 -7.83
C PHE A 114 13.00 2.32 -8.33
N CYS A 115 12.44 1.15 -7.98
CA CYS A 115 11.04 0.80 -8.25
C CYS A 115 10.05 1.81 -7.66
N ASN A 116 10.27 2.27 -6.43
CA ASN A 116 9.43 3.29 -5.79
C ASN A 116 9.48 4.62 -6.57
N CYS A 117 10.63 5.00 -7.14
CA CYS A 117 10.71 6.19 -7.99
C CYS A 117 9.90 6.05 -9.29
N ILE A 118 9.78 4.85 -9.86
CA ILE A 118 8.91 4.57 -11.02
C ILE A 118 7.43 4.78 -10.65
N SER A 119 7.04 4.47 -9.41
CA SER A 119 5.66 4.62 -8.94
C SER A 119 5.21 6.08 -8.74
N PHE A 120 6.16 6.99 -8.49
CA PHE A 120 5.93 8.41 -8.22
C PHE A 120 4.77 8.70 -7.25
N GLN A 121 4.78 8.07 -6.07
CA GLN A 121 3.81 8.27 -4.98
C GLN A 121 4.41 8.94 -3.74
N ASN A 122 5.18 10.00 -3.93
CA ASN A 122 6.07 10.60 -2.92
C ASN A 122 7.24 9.69 -2.50
N SER A 123 8.22 10.29 -1.83
CA SER A 123 9.37 9.56 -1.30
C SER A 123 8.93 8.51 -0.28
N VAL A 124 9.74 7.45 -0.11
CA VAL A 124 9.46 6.38 0.87
C VAL A 124 9.27 6.96 2.27
N PHE A 125 10.06 7.97 2.64
CA PHE A 125 9.94 8.63 3.95
C PHE A 125 8.55 9.24 4.17
N GLU A 126 8.04 9.97 3.19
CA GLU A 126 6.73 10.62 3.29
C GLU A 126 5.57 9.63 3.20
N TRP A 127 5.69 8.64 2.30
CA TRP A 127 4.71 7.58 2.14
C TRP A 127 4.58 6.78 3.44
N ALA A 128 5.70 6.33 4.02
CA ALA A 128 5.69 5.53 5.25
C ALA A 128 5.22 6.32 6.47
N ARG A 129 5.52 7.63 6.56
CA ARG A 129 4.93 8.49 7.60
C ARG A 129 3.41 8.49 7.52
N ASP A 130 2.88 8.76 6.33
CA ASP A 130 1.44 8.87 6.13
C ASP A 130 0.77 7.50 6.34
N HIS A 131 1.38 6.41 5.90
CA HIS A 131 0.89 5.05 6.08
C HIS A 131 0.89 4.56 7.53
N ARG A 132 1.96 4.84 8.28
CA ARG A 132 2.00 4.53 9.72
C ARG A 132 0.96 5.35 10.50
N ALA A 133 0.72 6.61 10.11
CA ALA A 133 -0.36 7.41 10.69
C ALA A 133 -1.75 6.85 10.34
N HIS A 134 -1.93 6.38 9.11
CA HIS A 134 -3.14 5.70 8.66
C HIS A 134 -3.47 4.49 9.54
N HIS A 135 -2.53 3.54 9.73
CA HIS A 135 -2.80 2.38 10.59
C HIS A 135 -3.08 2.76 12.04
N LYS A 136 -2.34 3.72 12.60
CA LYS A 136 -2.48 4.11 14.01
C LYS A 136 -3.78 4.84 14.30
N PHE A 137 -4.30 5.59 13.32
CA PHE A 137 -5.45 6.49 13.49
C PHE A 137 -6.55 6.25 12.46
N SER A 138 -6.65 5.02 11.94
CA SER A 138 -7.55 4.64 10.86
C SER A 138 -8.98 5.10 11.14
N GLU A 139 -9.66 5.58 10.11
CA GLU A 139 -11.04 6.09 10.21
C GLU A 139 -11.25 7.32 11.14
N THR A 140 -10.18 8.03 11.49
CA THR A 140 -10.27 9.31 12.24
C THR A 140 -9.81 10.50 11.40
N ASP A 141 -9.92 11.72 11.92
CA ASP A 141 -9.44 12.91 11.21
C ASP A 141 -7.91 13.06 11.20
N ALA A 142 -7.19 12.14 11.88
CA ALA A 142 -5.73 12.00 11.77
C ALA A 142 -5.28 10.97 10.71
N ASP A 143 -6.21 10.19 10.14
CA ASP A 143 -5.95 9.35 8.99
C ASP A 143 -5.89 10.23 7.71
N PRO A 144 -4.76 10.24 6.97
CA PRO A 144 -4.61 11.04 5.76
C PRO A 144 -5.70 10.79 4.70
N HIS A 145 -6.20 9.56 4.59
CA HIS A 145 -7.17 9.14 3.57
C HIS A 145 -8.42 8.51 4.20
N ASN A 146 -8.84 9.05 5.35
CA ASN A 146 -10.02 8.62 6.12
C ASN A 146 -11.24 8.22 5.26
N ALA A 147 -11.49 6.91 5.21
CA ALA A 147 -12.59 6.31 4.46
C ALA A 147 -13.98 6.78 4.90
N LYS A 148 -14.18 7.21 6.17
CA LYS A 148 -15.46 7.78 6.64
C LYS A 148 -15.82 9.12 5.97
N ARG A 149 -14.90 9.72 5.19
CA ARG A 149 -15.17 10.91 4.36
C ARG A 149 -15.68 10.57 2.96
N GLY A 150 -15.91 9.30 2.67
CA GLY A 150 -16.50 8.80 1.43
C GLY A 150 -15.46 8.38 0.39
N PHE A 151 -15.90 7.58 -0.58
CA PHE A 151 -15.04 6.92 -1.57
C PHE A 151 -14.11 7.91 -2.29
N PHE A 152 -14.67 9.01 -2.81
CA PHE A 152 -13.88 10.00 -3.56
C PHE A 152 -12.76 10.60 -2.72
N PHE A 153 -13.01 10.89 -1.43
CA PHE A 153 -11.98 11.44 -0.55
C PHE A 153 -10.84 10.45 -0.32
N ALA A 154 -11.17 9.20 0.04
CA ALA A 154 -10.18 8.16 0.29
C ALA A 154 -9.40 7.75 -0.96
N HIS A 155 -10.04 7.83 -2.13
CA HIS A 155 -9.42 7.46 -3.41
C HIS A 155 -8.43 8.52 -3.89
N ILE A 156 -8.89 9.75 -4.16
CA ILE A 156 -8.03 10.81 -4.71
C ILE A 156 -8.23 12.15 -4.00
N GLY A 157 -9.41 12.42 -3.43
CA GLY A 157 -9.77 13.72 -2.89
C GLY A 157 -8.85 14.21 -1.77
N TRP A 158 -8.26 13.32 -0.99
CA TRP A 158 -7.27 13.66 0.04
C TRP A 158 -5.98 14.29 -0.53
N LEU A 159 -5.62 13.98 -1.78
CA LEU A 159 -4.50 14.59 -2.51
C LEU A 159 -4.84 15.96 -3.09
N LEU A 160 -6.14 16.29 -3.20
CA LEU A 160 -6.64 17.52 -3.81
C LEU A 160 -6.87 18.64 -2.80
N VAL A 161 -6.70 18.36 -1.51
CA VAL A 161 -6.93 19.31 -0.42
C VAL A 161 -5.75 19.31 0.55
N LYS A 162 -5.63 20.37 1.34
CA LYS A 162 -4.69 20.36 2.47
C LYS A 162 -5.13 19.30 3.49
N LYS A 163 -4.15 18.57 4.03
CA LYS A 163 -4.37 17.59 5.11
C LYS A 163 -5.05 18.26 6.31
N HIS A 164 -5.90 17.49 6.99
CA HIS A 164 -6.52 17.94 8.22
C HIS A 164 -5.45 18.24 9.30
N PRO A 165 -5.63 19.24 10.17
CA PRO A 165 -4.64 19.58 11.20
C PRO A 165 -4.23 18.39 12.08
N GLU A 166 -5.18 17.51 12.42
CA GLU A 166 -4.89 16.31 13.22
C GLU A 166 -3.91 15.35 12.54
N VAL A 167 -3.87 15.27 11.21
CA VAL A 167 -2.88 14.43 10.49
C VAL A 167 -1.47 14.92 10.81
N LYS A 168 -1.27 16.25 10.85
CA LYS A 168 0.04 16.84 11.18
C LYS A 168 0.36 16.72 12.67
N GLU A 169 -0.64 16.91 13.52
CA GLU A 169 -0.45 16.87 14.97
C GLU A 169 -0.20 15.45 15.48
N LYS A 170 -1.13 14.53 15.23
CA LYS A 170 -1.01 13.14 15.67
C LYS A 170 0.06 12.38 14.89
N GLY A 171 0.36 12.78 13.65
CA GLY A 171 1.47 12.25 12.86
C GLY A 171 2.85 12.45 13.51
N LYS A 172 3.01 13.42 14.43
CA LYS A 172 4.27 13.57 15.21
C LYS A 172 4.50 12.42 16.19
N SER A 173 3.44 11.70 16.57
CA SER A 173 3.52 10.54 17.48
C SER A 173 3.91 9.24 16.77
N VAL A 174 4.10 9.28 15.46
CA VAL A 174 4.58 8.15 14.67
C VAL A 174 6.10 8.13 14.73
N ASP A 175 6.69 7.04 15.22
CA ASP A 175 8.12 6.83 15.16
C ASP A 175 8.58 6.68 13.70
N LEU A 176 9.62 7.43 13.32
CA LEU A 176 10.25 7.41 11.99
C LEU A 176 11.79 7.33 12.11
N THR A 177 12.30 7.01 13.30
CA THR A 177 13.73 7.05 13.60
C THR A 177 14.52 6.09 12.71
N ASP A 178 13.95 4.91 12.45
CA ASP A 178 14.48 3.93 11.52
C ASP A 178 14.65 4.48 10.09
N LEU A 179 13.65 5.23 9.59
CA LEU A 179 13.68 5.79 8.25
C LEU A 179 14.67 6.96 8.14
N LYS A 180 14.79 7.77 9.21
CA LYS A 180 15.76 8.87 9.28
C LYS A 180 17.20 8.36 9.30
N ASN A 181 17.42 7.20 9.92
CA ASN A 181 18.74 6.59 10.05
C ASN A 181 19.13 5.72 8.84
N ASP A 182 18.24 5.48 7.88
CA ASP A 182 18.57 4.74 6.65
C ASP A 182 19.14 5.71 5.58
N PRO A 183 20.43 5.63 5.25
CA PRO A 183 21.07 6.55 4.31
C PRO A 183 20.52 6.43 2.89
N ALA A 184 20.03 5.26 2.49
CA ALA A 184 19.46 5.06 1.16
C ALA A 184 18.11 5.79 1.03
N ILE A 185 17.30 5.77 2.10
CA ILE A 185 16.04 6.54 2.16
C ILE A 185 16.34 8.04 2.18
N ALA A 186 17.30 8.48 3.00
CA ALA A 186 17.70 9.88 3.06
C ALA A 186 18.17 10.40 1.69
N PHE A 187 18.94 9.60 0.95
CA PHE A 187 19.34 9.90 -0.43
C PHE A 187 18.13 10.02 -1.35
N GLN A 188 17.24 9.03 -1.36
CA GLN A 188 16.06 9.03 -2.21
C GLN A 188 15.17 10.25 -1.92
N HIS A 189 14.94 10.58 -0.65
CA HIS A 189 14.13 11.73 -0.24
C HIS A 189 14.75 13.06 -0.69
N ARG A 190 16.07 13.24 -0.48
CA ARG A 190 16.78 14.48 -0.88
C ARG A 190 16.78 14.70 -2.39
N HIS A 191 16.88 13.62 -3.16
CA HIS A 191 16.99 13.67 -4.62
C HIS A 191 15.69 13.30 -5.34
N TYR A 192 14.57 13.21 -4.61
CA TYR A 192 13.35 12.56 -5.09
C TYR A 192 12.89 13.08 -6.45
N LEU A 193 12.72 14.41 -6.60
CA LEU A 193 12.28 15.00 -7.87
C LEU A 193 13.27 14.75 -9.03
N LYS A 194 14.57 14.68 -8.75
CA LYS A 194 15.61 14.38 -9.76
C LYS A 194 15.58 12.91 -10.19
N LEU A 195 15.11 12.02 -9.33
CA LEU A 195 15.00 10.59 -9.60
C LEU A 195 13.66 10.21 -10.27
N VAL A 196 12.54 10.75 -9.79
CA VAL A 196 11.22 10.32 -10.28
C VAL A 196 10.92 10.78 -11.69
N VAL A 197 11.33 11.98 -12.10
CA VAL A 197 11.06 12.46 -13.47
C VAL A 197 11.69 11.54 -14.52
N PRO A 198 12.99 11.21 -14.45
CA PRO A 198 13.57 10.28 -15.41
C PRO A 198 13.02 8.87 -15.26
N LEU A 199 12.77 8.36 -14.05
CA LEU A 199 12.37 6.96 -13.87
C LEU A 199 10.88 6.68 -14.15
N CYS A 200 9.99 7.63 -13.85
CA CYS A 200 8.56 7.49 -14.08
C CYS A 200 8.14 7.92 -15.50
N PHE A 201 8.89 8.80 -16.18
CA PHE A 201 8.48 9.30 -17.49
C PHE A 201 9.48 9.05 -18.61
N ILE A 202 10.76 9.33 -18.38
CA ILE A 202 11.77 9.26 -19.46
C ILE A 202 12.13 7.79 -19.76
N LEU A 203 12.53 7.02 -18.75
CA LEU A 203 12.93 5.62 -18.91
C LEU A 203 11.83 4.74 -19.55
N PRO A 204 10.56 4.78 -19.08
CA PRO A 204 9.50 4.00 -19.72
C PRO A 204 9.25 4.38 -21.18
N THR A 205 9.51 5.64 -21.56
CA THR A 205 9.33 6.15 -22.93
C THR A 205 10.54 5.82 -23.81
N PHE A 206 11.75 6.01 -23.29
CA PHE A 206 13.00 5.90 -24.03
C PHE A 206 13.27 4.46 -24.49
N ILE A 207 13.01 3.48 -23.62
CA ILE A 207 13.29 2.08 -23.92
C ILE A 207 12.51 1.58 -25.16
N PRO A 208 11.19 1.79 -25.27
CA PRO A 208 10.45 1.44 -26.49
C PRO A 208 10.94 2.12 -27.77
N VAL A 209 11.25 3.42 -27.67
CA VAL A 209 11.72 4.21 -28.82
C VAL A 209 13.05 3.66 -29.31
N TYR A 210 13.98 3.37 -28.41
CA TYR A 210 15.33 2.99 -28.79
C TYR A 210 15.45 1.51 -29.17
N LEU A 211 14.80 0.59 -28.45
CA LEU A 211 15.03 -0.85 -28.63
C LEU A 211 14.18 -1.49 -29.73
N TRP A 212 12.98 -0.97 -29.99
CA TRP A 212 12.09 -1.54 -31.01
C TRP A 212 11.39 -0.47 -31.86
N ASP A 213 11.96 0.73 -31.92
CA ASP A 213 11.55 1.82 -32.81
C ASP A 213 10.06 2.19 -32.66
N GLU A 214 9.58 2.25 -31.42
CA GLU A 214 8.24 2.77 -31.15
C GLU A 214 8.17 4.29 -31.36
N SER A 215 7.01 4.80 -31.76
CA SER A 215 6.77 6.24 -31.75
C SER A 215 6.95 6.81 -30.34
N ALA A 216 7.78 7.85 -30.19
CA ALA A 216 7.99 8.52 -28.90
C ALA A 216 6.68 9.02 -28.28
N PHE A 217 5.72 9.43 -29.13
CA PHE A 217 4.39 9.83 -28.68
C PHE A 217 3.59 8.66 -28.09
N ILE A 218 3.55 7.53 -28.81
CA ILE A 218 2.84 6.32 -28.36
C ILE A 218 3.50 5.76 -27.08
N ALA A 219 4.83 5.65 -27.07
CA ALA A 219 5.59 5.19 -25.93
C ALA A 219 5.35 6.05 -24.68
N PHE A 220 5.33 7.38 -24.84
CA PHE A 220 5.06 8.30 -23.73
C PHE A 220 3.64 8.13 -23.19
N TYR A 221 2.63 8.16 -24.04
CA TYR A 221 1.24 8.07 -23.57
C TYR A 221 0.94 6.69 -22.95
N ILE A 222 1.47 5.60 -23.48
CA ILE A 222 1.16 4.26 -22.98
C ILE A 222 2.07 3.86 -21.81
N ALA A 223 3.39 3.83 -22.03
CA ALA A 223 4.34 3.34 -21.03
C ALA A 223 4.62 4.34 -19.91
N ALA A 224 4.38 5.64 -20.15
CA ALA A 224 4.47 6.68 -19.12
C ALA A 224 3.10 7.06 -18.53
N VAL A 225 2.24 7.73 -19.30
CA VAL A 225 1.02 8.38 -18.80
C VAL A 225 -0.03 7.39 -18.33
N LEU A 226 -0.47 6.47 -19.20
CA LEU A 226 -1.49 5.47 -18.89
C LEU A 226 -1.02 4.54 -17.77
N ARG A 227 0.18 3.98 -17.90
CA ARG A 227 0.75 3.10 -16.88
C ARG A 227 0.87 3.80 -15.52
N TYR A 228 1.24 5.08 -15.46
CA TYR A 228 1.28 5.84 -14.20
C TYR A 228 -0.11 6.01 -13.59
N ALA A 229 -1.09 6.43 -14.39
CA ALA A 229 -2.46 6.59 -13.93
C ALA A 229 -3.05 5.27 -13.41
N LEU A 230 -2.79 4.14 -14.09
CA LEU A 230 -3.25 2.82 -13.65
C LEU A 230 -2.62 2.41 -12.31
N VAL A 231 -1.30 2.60 -12.14
CA VAL A 231 -0.61 2.31 -10.86
C VAL A 231 -1.22 3.13 -9.72
N LEU A 232 -1.46 4.43 -9.93
CA LEU A 232 -2.08 5.29 -8.92
C LEU A 232 -3.47 4.80 -8.53
N ASN A 233 -4.34 4.55 -9.50
CA ASN A 233 -5.71 4.12 -9.23
C ASN A 233 -5.74 2.74 -8.54
N ALA A 234 -4.86 1.82 -8.94
CA ALA A 234 -4.73 0.53 -8.27
C ALA A 234 -4.30 0.67 -6.79
N THR A 235 -3.35 1.55 -6.49
CA THR A 235 -2.98 1.84 -5.09
C THR A 235 -4.12 2.53 -4.34
N TRP A 236 -4.80 3.50 -4.97
CA TRP A 236 -5.88 4.25 -4.33
C TRP A 236 -7.13 3.41 -4.07
N LEU A 237 -7.35 2.33 -4.83
CA LEU A 237 -8.39 1.34 -4.53
C LEU A 237 -8.18 0.63 -3.19
N VAL A 238 -6.92 0.50 -2.73
CA VAL A 238 -6.63 -0.04 -1.39
C VAL A 238 -7.19 0.90 -0.32
N ASN A 239 -6.95 2.20 -0.44
CA ASN A 239 -7.45 3.19 0.53
C ASN A 239 -8.97 3.35 0.48
N SER A 240 -9.59 3.18 -0.70
CA SER A 240 -11.02 3.40 -0.89
C SER A 240 -11.83 2.11 -0.89
N ALA A 241 -11.75 1.30 -1.94
CA ALA A 241 -12.56 0.11 -2.10
C ALA A 241 -12.28 -0.91 -0.99
N ALA A 242 -11.02 -1.14 -0.63
CA ALA A 242 -10.66 -2.10 0.42
C ALA A 242 -10.94 -1.60 1.85
N HIS A 243 -11.43 -0.37 2.03
CA HIS A 243 -12.00 0.11 3.31
C HIS A 243 -13.54 0.11 3.32
N MET A 244 -14.19 -0.20 2.19
CA MET A 244 -15.64 -0.05 2.04
C MET A 244 -16.32 -1.37 1.69
N TRP A 245 -15.78 -2.10 0.72
CA TRP A 245 -16.43 -3.25 0.12
C TRP A 245 -15.55 -4.50 0.18
N GLY A 246 -16.12 -5.58 0.71
CA GLY A 246 -15.45 -6.86 0.87
C GLY A 246 -15.86 -7.57 2.16
N GLN A 247 -15.25 -8.73 2.39
CA GLN A 247 -15.46 -9.53 3.59
C GLN A 247 -14.58 -9.04 4.75
N ARG A 248 -14.96 -9.34 6.00
CA ARG A 248 -14.19 -8.98 7.20
C ARG A 248 -14.01 -10.19 8.11
N PRO A 249 -13.28 -11.23 7.66
CA PRO A 249 -13.20 -12.50 8.37
C PRO A 249 -12.34 -12.43 9.64
N TYR A 250 -11.53 -11.39 9.87
CA TYR A 250 -10.61 -11.32 11.02
C TYR A 250 -11.06 -10.32 12.09
N ASP A 251 -11.56 -9.14 11.69
CA ASP A 251 -12.22 -8.21 12.61
C ASP A 251 -13.33 -7.42 11.88
N HIS A 252 -14.59 -7.69 12.22
CA HIS A 252 -15.76 -7.01 11.63
C HIS A 252 -15.98 -5.60 12.17
N ARG A 253 -15.27 -5.20 13.23
CA ARG A 253 -15.44 -3.91 13.90
C ARG A 253 -14.63 -2.78 13.24
N ILE A 254 -13.71 -3.13 12.33
CA ILE A 254 -12.92 -2.18 11.54
C ILE A 254 -13.43 -2.11 10.10
N ASN A 255 -13.18 -0.99 9.43
CA ASN A 255 -13.59 -0.78 8.03
C ASN A 255 -12.84 -1.63 6.97
N PRO A 256 -11.51 -1.84 7.07
CA PRO A 256 -10.73 -2.63 6.12
C PRO A 256 -11.38 -3.99 5.82
N ALA A 257 -11.38 -4.36 4.54
CA ALA A 257 -12.10 -5.49 4.00
C ALA A 257 -11.24 -6.27 2.99
N GLU A 258 -11.44 -7.58 2.94
CA GLU A 258 -10.87 -8.47 1.93
C GLU A 258 -11.57 -8.22 0.60
N ASN A 259 -10.82 -7.77 -0.41
CA ASN A 259 -11.32 -7.45 -1.73
C ASN A 259 -10.45 -8.08 -2.82
N MET A 260 -10.95 -9.14 -3.46
CA MET A 260 -10.21 -9.91 -4.47
C MET A 260 -9.85 -9.09 -5.71
N ALA A 261 -10.73 -8.16 -6.15
CA ALA A 261 -10.44 -7.31 -7.30
C ALA A 261 -9.28 -6.37 -6.99
N VAL A 262 -9.25 -5.81 -5.78
CA VAL A 262 -8.12 -5.00 -5.29
C VAL A 262 -6.86 -5.85 -5.16
N ALA A 263 -6.96 -7.08 -4.66
CA ALA A 263 -5.81 -7.97 -4.53
C ALA A 263 -5.17 -8.25 -5.91
N LEU A 264 -5.98 -8.46 -6.94
CA LEU A 264 -5.52 -8.67 -8.30
C LEU A 264 -4.80 -7.43 -8.87
N CYS A 265 -5.43 -6.25 -8.82
CA CYS A 265 -4.83 -5.05 -9.43
C CYS A 265 -3.67 -4.48 -8.61
N ALA A 266 -3.72 -4.57 -7.29
CA ALA A 266 -2.69 -4.06 -6.38
C ALA A 266 -1.68 -5.14 -5.96
N THR A 267 -1.54 -6.23 -6.72
CA THR A 267 -0.47 -7.25 -6.55
C THR A 267 -0.39 -7.90 -5.15
N GLY A 268 -1.53 -8.07 -4.49
CA GLY A 268 -1.66 -8.71 -3.17
C GLY A 268 -2.22 -7.83 -2.06
N GLU A 269 -2.31 -6.52 -2.25
CA GLU A 269 -2.68 -5.58 -1.16
C GLU A 269 -4.19 -5.49 -0.87
N GLY A 270 -5.01 -6.31 -1.52
CA GLY A 270 -6.47 -6.31 -1.32
C GLY A 270 -6.95 -7.13 -0.13
N PHE A 271 -6.07 -7.90 0.51
CA PHE A 271 -6.39 -8.66 1.74
C PHE A 271 -6.33 -7.74 2.98
N HIS A 272 -7.15 -6.70 2.96
CA HIS A 272 -6.93 -5.51 3.78
C HIS A 272 -7.47 -5.65 5.21
N ASN A 273 -8.47 -6.50 5.45
CA ASN A 273 -8.93 -6.82 6.80
C ASN A 273 -7.84 -7.58 7.56
N TYR A 274 -7.22 -8.59 6.92
CA TYR A 274 -6.07 -9.30 7.46
C TYR A 274 -4.94 -8.33 7.77
N HIS A 275 -4.57 -7.51 6.78
CA HIS A 275 -3.44 -6.59 6.90
C HIS A 275 -3.60 -5.59 8.06
N HIS A 276 -4.79 -5.01 8.24
CA HIS A 276 -5.02 -4.08 9.35
C HIS A 276 -5.07 -4.77 10.73
N VAL A 277 -5.46 -6.04 10.78
CA VAL A 277 -5.42 -6.84 12.00
C VAL A 277 -3.99 -7.30 12.33
N PHE A 278 -3.20 -7.62 11.31
CA PHE A 278 -1.85 -8.16 11.42
C PHE A 278 -0.85 -7.35 10.58
N PRO A 279 -0.61 -6.07 10.93
CA PRO A 279 0.18 -5.16 10.11
C PRO A 279 1.66 -5.57 9.96
N HIS A 280 2.16 -6.46 10.83
CA HIS A 280 3.54 -6.92 10.80
C HIS A 280 3.76 -8.21 9.99
N ASP A 281 2.71 -8.81 9.43
CA ASP A 281 2.85 -9.98 8.56
C ASP A 281 3.42 -9.57 7.19
N TYR A 282 4.53 -10.20 6.77
CA TYR A 282 5.19 -9.85 5.51
C TYR A 282 4.39 -10.22 4.27
N SER A 283 3.47 -11.18 4.37
CA SER A 283 2.60 -11.56 3.27
C SER A 283 1.41 -10.63 3.14
N THR A 284 1.03 -9.90 4.20
CA THR A 284 -0.21 -9.10 4.27
C THR A 284 -1.49 -9.89 4.02
N SER A 285 -1.39 -11.22 4.03
CA SER A 285 -2.49 -12.15 3.76
C SER A 285 -2.23 -13.49 4.42
N GLU A 286 -3.28 -14.22 4.76
CA GLU A 286 -3.19 -15.61 5.22
C GLU A 286 -2.74 -16.55 4.09
N TYR A 287 -3.13 -16.27 2.84
CA TYR A 287 -3.05 -17.21 1.72
C TYR A 287 -1.71 -17.27 0.96
N GLY A 288 -0.63 -16.71 1.52
CA GLY A 288 0.69 -16.71 0.88
C GLY A 288 0.66 -16.12 -0.52
N TRP A 289 0.93 -16.94 -1.54
CA TRP A 289 1.05 -16.53 -2.96
C TRP A 289 -0.28 -16.31 -3.69
N ARG A 290 -1.42 -16.74 -3.12
CA ARG A 290 -2.72 -16.63 -3.79
C ARG A 290 -3.07 -15.16 -4.04
N LEU A 291 -3.10 -14.75 -5.31
CA LEU A 291 -3.29 -13.36 -5.76
C LEU A 291 -2.29 -12.37 -5.14
N ASN A 292 -1.10 -12.82 -4.76
CA ASN A 292 -0.12 -12.01 -4.03
C ASN A 292 1.28 -12.16 -4.62
N LEU A 293 1.47 -11.50 -5.76
CA LEU A 293 2.76 -11.47 -6.46
C LEU A 293 3.86 -10.82 -5.62
N THR A 294 3.50 -9.91 -4.71
CA THR A 294 4.45 -9.27 -3.81
C THR A 294 5.07 -10.28 -2.85
N THR A 295 4.27 -11.17 -2.24
CA THR A 295 4.80 -12.24 -1.39
C THR A 295 5.69 -13.19 -2.18
N MET A 296 5.29 -13.57 -3.40
CA MET A 296 6.11 -14.39 -4.29
C MET A 296 7.48 -13.76 -4.56
N PHE A 297 7.51 -12.45 -4.84
CA PHE A 297 8.74 -11.72 -5.02
C PHE A 297 9.61 -11.72 -3.76
N ILE A 298 9.04 -11.42 -2.58
CA ILE A 298 9.80 -11.39 -1.32
C ILE A 298 10.38 -12.77 -1.01
N ASP A 299 9.62 -13.84 -1.19
CA ASP A 299 10.09 -15.21 -0.98
C ASP A 299 11.23 -15.58 -1.94
N THR A 300 11.12 -15.16 -3.20
CA THR A 300 12.18 -15.34 -4.20
C THR A 300 13.45 -14.59 -3.78
N MET A 301 13.32 -13.35 -3.33
CA MET A 301 14.46 -12.57 -2.81
C MET A 301 15.04 -13.19 -1.55
N SER A 302 14.21 -13.78 -0.68
CA SER A 302 14.66 -14.50 0.52
C SER A 302 15.44 -15.76 0.15
N TRP A 303 15.02 -16.48 -0.89
CA TRP A 303 15.75 -17.62 -1.41
C TRP A 303 17.14 -17.26 -1.93
N PHE A 304 17.29 -16.08 -2.56
CA PHE A 304 18.60 -15.51 -2.93
C PHE A 304 19.35 -14.86 -1.75
N GLY A 305 18.79 -14.89 -0.54
CA GLY A 305 19.35 -14.25 0.66
C GLY A 305 19.30 -12.72 0.63
N LEU A 306 18.59 -12.10 -0.30
CA LEU A 306 18.46 -10.64 -0.37
C LEU A 306 17.42 -10.09 0.61
N ALA A 307 16.42 -10.91 0.96
CA ALA A 307 15.47 -10.68 2.04
C ALA A 307 15.70 -11.70 3.17
N TYR A 308 15.36 -11.33 4.41
CA TYR A 308 15.49 -12.18 5.60
C TYR A 308 14.59 -11.66 6.74
N ASP A 309 14.47 -12.42 7.83
CA ASP A 309 13.60 -12.12 8.98
C ASP A 309 12.15 -11.82 8.54
N CYS A 310 11.62 -12.62 7.61
CA CYS A 310 10.26 -12.46 7.09
C CYS A 310 9.25 -12.91 8.15
N ARG A 311 8.54 -11.95 8.76
CA ARG A 311 7.61 -12.19 9.88
C ARG A 311 6.28 -12.73 9.38
N LYS A 312 5.93 -13.95 9.78
CA LYS A 312 4.64 -14.57 9.50
C LYS A 312 3.85 -14.78 10.80
N ILE A 313 2.56 -14.45 10.79
CA ILE A 313 1.69 -14.72 11.95
C ILE A 313 1.34 -16.22 11.98
N PRO A 314 1.49 -16.90 13.13
CA PRO A 314 1.11 -18.30 13.26
C PRO A 314 -0.40 -18.52 13.02
N ASP A 315 -0.75 -19.60 12.33
CA ASP A 315 -2.14 -19.93 11.99
C ASP A 315 -3.06 -20.01 13.23
N SER A 316 -2.53 -20.50 14.36
CA SER A 316 -3.26 -20.55 15.63
C SER A 316 -3.62 -19.17 16.19
N VAL A 317 -2.82 -18.14 15.91
CA VAL A 317 -3.13 -16.75 16.28
C VAL A 317 -4.18 -16.18 15.33
N VAL A 318 -4.06 -16.44 14.03
CA VAL A 318 -5.04 -16.02 13.01
C VAL A 318 -6.42 -16.61 13.32
N GLU A 319 -6.49 -17.91 13.62
CA GLU A 319 -7.74 -18.62 13.88
C GLU A 319 -8.40 -18.14 15.18
N ARG A 320 -7.64 -17.97 16.27
CA ARG A 320 -8.17 -17.37 17.51
C ARG A 320 -8.74 -15.98 17.29
N ARG A 321 -8.10 -15.17 16.43
CA ARG A 321 -8.58 -13.83 16.10
C ARG A 321 -9.88 -13.87 15.29
N ARG A 322 -9.95 -14.74 14.28
CA ARG A 322 -11.17 -15.01 13.50
C ARG A 322 -12.33 -15.45 14.42
N GLN A 323 -12.11 -16.37 15.35
CA GLN A 323 -13.15 -16.81 16.28
C GLN A 323 -13.63 -15.70 17.22
N ARG A 324 -12.72 -14.82 17.66
CA ARG A 324 -13.03 -13.75 18.60
C ARG A 324 -13.78 -12.59 17.95
N THR A 325 -13.35 -12.16 16.76
CA THR A 325 -13.82 -10.92 16.12
C THR A 325 -14.11 -11.02 14.65
N GLY A 326 -13.92 -12.18 14.04
CA GLY A 326 -14.35 -12.43 12.66
C GLY A 326 -15.86 -12.34 12.52
N ASN A 327 -16.32 -12.08 11.30
CA ASN A 327 -17.73 -12.09 11.00
C ASN A 327 -18.24 -13.54 10.93
N LYS A 328 -18.99 -14.00 11.94
CA LYS A 328 -19.52 -15.39 12.03
C LYS A 328 -20.49 -15.76 10.90
N ALA A 329 -20.94 -14.78 10.11
CA ALA A 329 -21.89 -14.98 9.03
C ALA A 329 -21.31 -15.67 7.78
N ASP A 330 -19.99 -15.76 7.65
CA ASP A 330 -19.33 -16.34 6.46
C ASP A 330 -18.91 -17.83 6.64
N ASP A 331 -19.09 -18.41 7.84
CA ASP A 331 -18.78 -19.84 8.10
C ASP A 331 -19.78 -20.81 7.44
N SER A 332 -20.91 -20.33 6.91
CA SER A 332 -21.94 -21.18 6.29
C SER A 332 -21.67 -21.56 4.82
N THR A 333 -20.57 -21.11 4.21
CA THR A 333 -20.28 -21.40 2.79
C THR A 333 -19.12 -22.38 2.54
N CYS A 334 -18.50 -22.96 3.58
CA CYS A 334 -17.38 -23.89 3.41
C CYS A 334 -17.64 -25.33 3.89
N HIS A 335 -18.85 -25.65 4.36
CA HIS A 335 -19.26 -26.99 4.80
C HIS A 335 -20.57 -27.44 4.14
N SER A 336 -20.63 -27.41 2.82
CA SER A 336 -21.62 -28.17 2.07
C SER A 336 -20.90 -28.93 0.98
N ASP A 337 -20.86 -30.25 1.18
CA ASP A 337 -20.24 -31.31 0.37
C ASP A 337 -20.64 -31.32 -1.12
#